data_AF-A0A6P0VUM4-F1
#
_entry.id   AF-A0A6P0VUM4-F1
#
_cell.length_a   1.000
_cell.length_b   1.000
_cell.length_c   1.000
_cell.angle_alpha   90.00
_cell.angle_beta   90.00
_cell.angle_gamma   90.00
#
_symmetry.space_group_name_H-M   'P 1'
#
loop_
_entity.id
_entity.type
_entity.pdbx_description
1 polymer ?
#
loop_
_entity_poly.entity_id
_entity_poly.type
_entity_poly.pdbx_seq_one_letter_code
_entity_poly.pdbx_strand_id
1 'polypeptide(L)'
;CVNLHLANRTDLTDVDQFFKWFCISVGQSLGIPNQLAEYWDEEFSTSKVDCTEYFEKYLLPQAGSPVVLCLDEVERVFPHREVASEFLGLLRAWHERGKVEKIWKRLRLVIVHSTEVYIPLNINESPFNVGLAVELPEFSLSQVQELAQLYGQDWSQSTVEQLMEMVGGHPYLVDQAFRHCQLNSKDSLEELLQAAPTDAGIYINHLRHLWRILQQHPDLAEVLLKVINAESPVRLEPMLAYKLHSMGLVKKQGNEVMPSCNLYRQYFREHLGEL
;
A
#
# COMPACT_ATOMS: atom_id res chain seq x y z
N CYS A 1 -13.29 9.10 4.13
CA CYS A 1 -11.89 8.79 3.74
C CYS A 1 -11.54 9.65 2.55
N VAL A 2 -10.31 10.13 2.46
CA VAL A 2 -9.78 10.82 1.29
C VAL A 2 -8.83 9.87 0.59
N ASN A 3 -9.17 9.48 -0.63
CA ASN A 3 -8.32 8.64 -1.45
C ASN A 3 -7.56 9.54 -2.45
N LEU A 4 -6.22 9.49 -2.40
CA LEU A 4 -5.35 10.34 -3.20
C LEU A 4 -5.34 9.95 -4.69
N HIS A 5 -5.98 8.85 -5.07
CA HIS A 5 -6.26 8.52 -6.45
C HIS A 5 -7.11 9.57 -7.16
N LEU A 6 -7.98 10.24 -6.40
CA LEU A 6 -8.90 11.25 -6.91
C LEU A 6 -8.24 12.62 -7.13
N ALA A 7 -6.98 12.80 -6.69
CA ALA A 7 -6.21 14.00 -6.98
C ALA A 7 -5.80 14.03 -8.45
N ASN A 8 -5.94 15.18 -9.10
CA ASN A 8 -5.39 15.37 -10.44
C ASN A 8 -3.86 15.35 -10.37
N ARG A 9 -3.21 15.09 -11.51
CA ARG A 9 -1.74 15.15 -11.60
C ARG A 9 -1.20 16.51 -11.19
N THR A 10 -1.90 17.59 -11.55
CA THR A 10 -1.55 18.96 -11.18
C THR A 10 -1.63 19.18 -9.67
N ASP A 11 -2.63 18.59 -9.01
CA ASP A 11 -2.83 18.68 -7.57
C ASP A 11 -1.68 17.99 -6.82
N LEU A 12 -1.05 16.96 -7.40
CA LEU A 12 0.07 16.24 -6.78
C LEU A 12 1.44 16.90 -7.04
N THR A 13 1.54 17.85 -7.98
CA THR A 13 2.82 18.49 -8.34
C THR A 13 3.02 19.87 -7.76
N ASP A 14 1.97 20.50 -7.24
CA ASP A 14 2.00 21.86 -6.69
C ASP A 14 1.48 21.84 -5.25
N VAL A 15 2.25 22.42 -4.33
CA VAL A 15 1.96 22.38 -2.89
C VAL A 15 0.67 23.10 -2.54
N ASP A 16 0.42 24.26 -3.15
CA ASP A 16 -0.77 25.06 -2.86
C ASP A 16 -2.03 24.39 -3.40
N GLN A 17 -1.99 23.93 -4.65
CA GLN A 17 -3.09 23.18 -5.26
C GLN A 17 -3.38 21.89 -4.50
N PHE A 18 -2.34 21.17 -4.06
CA PHE A 18 -2.51 19.97 -3.25
C PHE A 18 -3.31 20.26 -1.98
N PHE A 19 -2.91 21.27 -1.20
CA PHE A 19 -3.58 21.55 0.06
C PHE A 19 -4.99 22.11 -0.11
N LYS A 20 -5.25 22.91 -1.15
CA LYS A 20 -6.61 23.35 -1.52
C LYS A 20 -7.49 22.15 -1.87
N TRP A 21 -7.02 21.28 -2.77
CA TRP A 21 -7.71 20.05 -3.15
C TRP A 21 -7.99 19.16 -1.93
N PHE A 22 -7.00 19.01 -1.05
CA PHE A 22 -7.10 18.22 0.17
C PHE A 22 -8.18 18.79 1.11
N CYS A 23 -8.16 20.09 1.37
CA CYS A 23 -9.17 20.77 2.20
C CYS A 23 -10.59 20.61 1.64
N ILE A 24 -10.75 20.77 0.32
CA ILE A 24 -12.03 20.58 -0.37
C ILE A 24 -12.50 19.13 -0.23
N SER A 25 -11.60 18.16 -0.49
CA SER A 25 -11.92 16.73 -0.44
C SER A 25 -12.37 16.28 0.95
N VAL A 26 -11.73 16.82 2.00
CA VAL A 26 -12.10 16.55 3.39
C VAL A 26 -13.45 17.19 3.71
N GLY A 27 -13.66 18.46 3.32
CA GLY A 27 -14.93 19.16 3.52
C GLY A 27 -16.10 18.42 2.85
N GLN A 28 -15.95 18.03 1.58
CA GLN A 28 -16.93 17.23 0.84
C GLN A 28 -17.23 15.90 1.52
N SER A 29 -16.20 15.19 1.99
CA SER A 29 -16.37 13.93 2.72
C SER A 29 -17.13 14.09 4.04
N LEU A 30 -17.06 15.27 4.65
CA LEU A 30 -17.78 15.62 5.88
C LEU A 30 -19.16 16.25 5.62
N GLY A 31 -19.53 16.49 4.36
CA GLY A 31 -20.75 17.24 4.02
C GLY A 31 -20.67 18.73 4.38
N ILE A 32 -19.46 19.27 4.52
CA ILE A 32 -19.20 20.67 4.88
C ILE A 32 -18.90 21.47 3.59
N PRO A 33 -19.60 22.58 3.32
CA PRO A 33 -19.38 23.41 2.13
C PRO A 33 -17.94 23.95 2.03
N ASN A 34 -17.47 24.18 0.81
CA ASN A 34 -16.18 24.82 0.57
C ASN A 34 -16.22 26.31 0.98
N GLN A 35 -15.31 26.73 1.85
CA GLN A 35 -15.11 28.14 2.23
C GLN A 35 -13.67 28.62 2.03
N LEU A 36 -12.87 27.96 1.19
CA LEU A 36 -11.46 28.35 0.99
C LEU A 36 -11.28 29.82 0.63
N ALA A 37 -12.19 30.42 -0.15
CA ALA A 37 -12.10 31.84 -0.51
C ALA A 37 -12.10 32.80 0.70
N GLU A 38 -12.63 32.39 1.85
CA GLU A 38 -12.65 33.20 3.08
C GLU A 38 -11.45 32.91 4.01
N TYR A 39 -10.81 31.74 3.86
CA TYR A 39 -9.81 31.22 4.80
C TYR A 39 -8.42 31.04 4.19
N TRP A 40 -8.27 31.20 2.88
CA TRP A 40 -7.02 31.02 2.16
C TRP A 40 -6.42 32.37 1.78
N ASP A 41 -5.24 32.69 2.29
CA ASP A 41 -4.56 33.96 2.09
C ASP A 41 -3.31 33.75 1.22
N GLU A 42 -3.50 33.92 -0.09
CA GLU A 42 -2.44 33.73 -1.09
C GLU A 42 -1.35 34.82 -1.04
N GLU A 43 -1.57 35.92 -0.32
CA GLU A 43 -0.66 37.08 -0.31
C GLU A 43 0.30 37.07 0.89
N PHE A 44 -0.19 36.66 2.07
CA PHE A 44 0.56 36.80 3.32
C PHE A 44 0.78 35.49 4.10
N SER A 45 0.19 34.38 3.64
CA SER A 45 0.30 33.09 4.33
C SER A 45 0.96 32.01 3.46
N THR A 46 1.21 30.86 4.08
CA THR A 46 1.69 29.67 3.37
C THR A 46 0.58 28.64 3.32
N SER A 47 0.52 27.85 2.24
CA SER A 47 -0.52 26.82 2.04
C SER A 47 -0.62 25.81 3.21
N LYS A 48 0.48 25.52 3.91
CA LYS A 48 0.46 24.70 5.14
C LYS A 48 -0.27 25.36 6.30
N VAL A 49 -0.02 26.65 6.50
CA VAL A 49 -0.65 27.45 7.55
C VAL A 49 -2.14 27.57 7.25
N ASP A 50 -2.49 27.92 6.01
CA ASP A 50 -3.90 28.05 5.61
C ASP A 50 -4.65 26.72 5.71
N CYS A 51 -4.03 25.61 5.28
CA CYS A 51 -4.59 24.27 5.49
C CYS A 51 -4.84 23.98 6.97
N THR A 52 -3.87 24.29 7.82
CA THR A 52 -3.98 24.11 9.27
C THR A 52 -5.10 24.96 9.85
N GLU A 53 -5.19 26.22 9.47
CA GLU A 53 -6.22 27.14 9.95
C GLU A 53 -7.61 26.74 9.46
N TYR A 54 -7.74 26.31 8.21
CA TYR A 54 -9.00 25.83 7.65
C TYR A 54 -9.52 24.61 8.41
N PHE A 55 -8.64 23.68 8.78
CA PHE A 55 -9.00 22.56 9.64
C PHE A 55 -9.41 23.02 11.04
N GLU A 56 -8.60 23.89 11.66
CA GLU A 56 -8.74 24.29 13.05
C GLU A 56 -9.94 25.20 13.31
N LYS A 57 -10.16 26.18 12.43
CA LYS A 57 -11.17 27.23 12.59
C LYS A 57 -12.48 26.89 11.89
N TYR A 58 -12.45 26.04 10.87
CA TYR A 58 -13.64 25.72 10.06
C TYR A 58 -14.02 24.24 10.11
N LEU A 59 -13.24 23.31 9.55
CA LEU A 59 -13.68 21.92 9.39
C LEU A 59 -13.94 21.20 10.73
N LEU A 60 -12.99 21.26 11.68
CA LEU A 60 -13.11 20.54 12.95
C LEU A 60 -14.23 21.11 13.85
N PRO A 61 -14.43 22.43 13.97
CA PRO A 61 -15.59 22.99 14.66
C PRO A 61 -16.92 22.55 14.04
N GLN A 62 -17.04 22.65 12.70
CA GLN A 62 -18.29 22.34 11.98
C GLN A 62 -18.65 20.85 11.98
N ALA A 63 -17.67 19.96 12.09
CA ALA A 63 -17.91 18.51 12.10
C ALA A 63 -18.78 18.02 13.29
N GLY A 64 -18.96 18.81 14.36
CA GLY A 64 -19.84 18.49 15.50
C GLY A 64 -19.37 17.34 16.42
N SER A 65 -18.55 16.42 15.92
CA SER A 65 -17.94 15.30 16.66
C SER A 65 -16.42 15.22 16.40
N PRO A 66 -15.68 14.34 17.09
CA PRO A 66 -14.35 13.95 16.65
C PRO A 66 -14.37 13.38 15.23
N VAL A 67 -13.32 13.65 14.46
CA VAL A 67 -13.14 13.26 13.06
C VAL A 67 -12.02 12.21 12.98
N VAL A 68 -12.33 11.07 12.35
CA VAL A 68 -11.32 10.11 11.90
C VAL A 68 -11.09 10.34 10.41
N LEU A 69 -9.92 10.87 10.08
CA LEU A 69 -9.50 11.10 8.70
C LEU A 69 -8.63 9.94 8.23
N CYS A 70 -9.23 9.06 7.43
CA CYS A 70 -8.48 8.03 6.71
C CYS A 70 -7.96 8.60 5.38
N LEU A 71 -6.66 8.53 5.20
CA LEU A 71 -5.92 8.88 3.99
C LEU A 71 -5.52 7.59 3.30
N ASP A 72 -5.95 7.42 2.06
CA ASP A 72 -5.76 6.21 1.27
C ASP A 72 -4.90 6.50 0.05
N GLU A 73 -4.07 5.53 -0.34
CA GLU A 73 -3.03 5.65 -1.39
C GLU A 73 -2.05 6.82 -1.18
N VAL A 74 -1.58 7.04 0.07
CA VAL A 74 -0.68 8.17 0.37
C VAL A 74 0.64 8.11 -0.40
N GLU A 75 1.10 6.94 -0.81
CA GLU A 75 2.29 6.74 -1.64
C GLU A 75 2.27 7.51 -2.96
N ARG A 76 1.10 7.94 -3.44
CA ARG A 76 0.98 8.74 -4.68
C ARG A 76 1.66 10.10 -4.62
N VAL A 77 1.84 10.68 -3.42
CA VAL A 77 2.62 11.94 -3.30
C VAL A 77 4.12 11.68 -3.36
N PHE A 78 4.59 10.45 -3.10
CA PHE A 78 6.02 10.20 -2.91
C PHE A 78 6.89 10.60 -4.13
N PRO A 79 6.49 10.33 -5.40
CA PRO A 79 7.24 10.81 -6.57
C PRO A 79 7.39 12.34 -6.64
N HIS A 80 6.51 13.08 -5.95
CA HIS A 80 6.46 14.54 -5.91
C HIS A 80 7.07 15.05 -4.60
N ARG A 81 8.41 15.08 -4.55
CA ARG A 81 9.18 15.30 -3.31
C ARG A 81 8.77 16.53 -2.49
N GLU A 82 8.45 17.64 -3.16
CA GLU A 82 8.02 18.87 -2.50
C GLU A 82 6.67 18.66 -1.81
N VAL A 83 5.64 18.23 -2.54
CA VAL A 83 4.32 17.92 -1.98
C VAL A 83 4.42 16.85 -0.89
N ALA A 84 5.23 15.80 -1.08
CA ALA A 84 5.44 14.76 -0.08
C ALA A 84 6.02 15.29 1.22
N SER A 85 7.12 16.05 1.18
CA SER A 85 7.75 16.62 2.37
C SER A 85 6.78 17.57 3.10
N GLU A 86 6.12 18.44 2.34
CA GLU A 86 5.19 19.42 2.90
C GLU A 86 3.98 18.76 3.55
N PHE A 87 3.36 17.78 2.88
CA PHE A 87 2.17 17.09 3.37
C PHE A 87 2.48 16.16 4.54
N LEU A 88 3.52 15.33 4.44
CA LEU A 88 3.88 14.39 5.51
C LEU A 88 4.32 15.12 6.78
N GLY A 89 5.07 16.22 6.63
CA GLY A 89 5.42 17.10 7.73
C GLY A 89 4.19 17.74 8.39
N LEU A 90 3.18 18.13 7.62
CA LEU A 90 1.92 18.65 8.13
C LEU A 90 1.16 17.61 8.96
N LEU A 91 1.01 16.38 8.45
CA LEU A 91 0.33 15.29 9.16
C LEU A 91 1.01 14.99 10.50
N ARG A 92 2.36 14.98 10.51
CA ARG A 92 3.15 14.84 11.74
C ARG A 92 2.88 15.99 12.71
N ALA A 93 2.89 17.24 12.23
CA ALA A 93 2.62 18.40 13.07
C ALA A 93 1.23 18.33 13.71
N TRP A 94 0.19 17.95 12.95
CA TRP A 94 -1.16 17.78 13.47
C TRP A 94 -1.26 16.66 14.52
N HIS A 95 -0.54 15.55 14.31
CA HIS A 95 -0.43 14.48 15.32
C HIS A 95 0.17 15.01 16.64
N GLU A 96 1.25 15.77 16.58
CA GLU A 96 1.89 16.34 17.78
C GLU A 96 0.99 17.37 18.47
N ARG A 97 0.34 18.27 17.73
CA ARG A 97 -0.66 19.21 18.27
C ARG A 97 -1.80 18.47 18.98
N GLY A 98 -2.24 17.33 18.43
CA GLY A 98 -3.26 16.46 19.02
C GLY A 98 -2.91 15.89 20.40
N LYS A 99 -1.65 15.95 20.85
CA LYS A 99 -1.26 15.53 22.21
C LYS A 99 -1.62 16.60 23.25
N VAL A 100 -1.57 17.87 22.88
CA VAL A 100 -1.67 19.02 23.79
C VAL A 100 -2.93 19.85 23.57
N GLU A 101 -3.28 20.14 22.33
CA GLU A 101 -4.35 21.09 21.97
C GLU A 101 -5.71 20.42 21.87
N LYS A 102 -6.73 21.04 22.47
CA LYS A 102 -8.08 20.47 22.60
C LYS A 102 -8.76 20.26 21.24
N ILE A 103 -8.59 21.18 20.30
CA ILE A 103 -9.20 21.09 18.97
C ILE A 103 -8.58 19.94 18.16
N TRP A 104 -7.24 19.83 18.16
CA TRP A 104 -6.52 18.77 17.46
C TRP A 104 -6.68 17.39 18.09
N LYS A 105 -7.03 17.29 19.38
CA LYS A 105 -7.47 16.03 20.01
C LYS A 105 -8.70 15.42 19.35
N ARG A 106 -9.50 16.23 18.65
CA ARG A 106 -10.68 15.76 17.91
C ARG A 106 -10.32 15.16 16.56
N LEU A 107 -9.09 15.31 16.06
CA LEU A 107 -8.64 14.67 14.83
C LEU A 107 -7.88 13.38 15.14
N ARG A 108 -8.23 12.32 14.41
CA ARG A 108 -7.49 11.05 14.37
C ARG A 108 -7.12 10.75 12.93
N LEU A 109 -5.85 10.44 12.70
CA LEU A 109 -5.34 10.14 11.36
C LEU A 109 -5.19 8.63 11.22
N VAL A 110 -5.69 8.08 10.12
CA VAL A 110 -5.38 6.73 9.65
C VAL A 110 -4.71 6.88 8.30
N ILE A 111 -3.46 6.44 8.18
CA ILE A 111 -2.67 6.57 6.95
C ILE A 111 -2.50 5.17 6.37
N VAL A 112 -3.07 4.94 5.19
CA VAL A 112 -2.94 3.70 4.43
C VAL A 112 -1.97 3.97 3.28
N HIS A 113 -0.96 3.13 3.17
CA HIS A 113 0.00 3.23 2.08
C HIS A 113 0.51 1.85 1.65
N SER A 114 0.82 1.70 0.36
CA SER A 114 1.59 0.57 -0.14
C SER A 114 3.04 0.66 0.34
N THR A 115 3.65 -0.49 0.62
CA THR A 115 5.08 -0.59 0.94
C THR A 115 5.93 -0.90 -0.29
N GLU A 116 5.31 -1.10 -1.47
CA GLU A 116 6.00 -1.36 -2.74
C GLU A 116 6.82 -0.14 -3.22
N VAL A 117 6.33 1.08 -2.96
CA VAL A 117 6.99 2.33 -3.38
C VAL A 117 7.93 2.81 -2.28
N TYR A 118 9.19 2.37 -2.33
CA TYR A 118 10.22 2.84 -1.40
C TYR A 118 10.76 4.23 -1.81
N ILE A 119 10.52 5.25 -0.98
CA ILE A 119 11.19 6.55 -1.09
C ILE A 119 11.91 6.84 0.22
N PRO A 120 13.20 7.26 0.19
CA PRO A 120 13.90 7.71 1.38
C PRO A 120 13.25 9.02 1.86
N LEU A 121 12.41 8.91 2.88
CA LEU A 121 11.82 10.06 3.56
C LEU A 121 12.78 10.58 4.63
N ASN A 122 12.83 11.91 4.82
CA ASN A 122 13.53 12.50 5.95
C ASN A 122 12.87 12.00 7.25
N ILE A 123 13.65 11.36 8.13
CA ILE A 123 13.17 10.75 9.37
C ILE A 123 12.41 11.76 10.24
N ASN A 124 12.79 13.04 10.19
CA ASN A 124 12.18 14.10 10.98
C ASN A 124 10.86 14.63 10.40
N GLU A 125 10.57 14.34 9.12
CA GLU A 125 9.38 14.83 8.40
C GLU A 125 8.35 13.72 8.18
N SER A 126 8.73 12.46 8.39
CA SER A 126 7.84 11.31 8.21
C SER A 126 6.83 11.18 9.38
N PRO A 127 5.53 11.01 9.12
CA PRO A 127 4.53 10.65 10.14
C PRO A 127 4.57 9.15 10.49
N PHE A 128 5.26 8.34 9.70
CA PHE A 128 5.26 6.87 9.84
C PHE A 128 6.03 6.37 11.08
N ASN A 129 6.80 7.23 11.74
CA ASN A 129 7.56 6.88 12.95
C ASN A 129 6.96 7.41 14.27
N VAL A 130 5.83 8.12 14.24
CA VAL A 130 5.18 8.68 15.44
C VAL A 130 3.83 8.06 15.77
N GLY A 131 3.20 7.37 14.81
CA GLY A 131 1.93 6.68 14.99
C GLY A 131 2.08 5.21 15.40
N LEU A 132 0.94 4.55 15.56
CA LEU A 132 0.87 3.08 15.67
C LEU A 132 0.93 2.49 14.27
N ALA A 133 2.00 1.75 13.96
CA ALA A 133 2.09 0.96 12.74
C ALA A 133 1.27 -0.33 12.89
N VAL A 134 0.36 -0.59 11.95
CA VAL A 134 -0.40 -1.83 11.85
C VAL A 134 0.00 -2.51 10.55
N GLU A 135 0.75 -3.60 10.65
CA GLU A 135 1.09 -4.43 9.51
C GLU A 135 -0.07 -5.38 9.21
N LEU A 136 -0.44 -5.52 7.94
CA LEU A 136 -1.45 -6.47 7.49
C LEU A 136 -0.73 -7.73 6.97
N PRO A 137 -0.71 -8.83 7.75
CA PRO A 137 -0.01 -10.03 7.33
C PRO A 137 -0.79 -10.77 6.25
N GLU A 138 -0.12 -11.74 5.62
CA GLU A 138 -0.77 -12.75 4.81
C GLU A 138 -1.82 -13.54 5.61
N PHE A 139 -2.80 -14.08 4.90
CA PHE A 139 -3.76 -15.01 5.49
C PHE A 139 -3.10 -16.29 5.98
N SER A 140 -3.51 -16.76 7.15
CA SER A 140 -3.19 -18.09 7.62
C SER A 140 -3.99 -19.16 6.85
N LEU A 141 -3.57 -20.41 6.96
CA LEU A 141 -4.32 -21.56 6.43
C LEU A 141 -5.79 -21.56 6.85
N SER A 142 -6.06 -21.27 8.13
CA SER A 142 -7.43 -21.20 8.65
C SER A 142 -8.23 -20.05 8.03
N GLN A 143 -7.61 -18.90 7.79
CA GLN A 143 -8.27 -17.75 7.17
C GLN A 143 -8.56 -18.00 5.68
N VAL A 144 -7.65 -18.67 4.95
CA VAL A 144 -7.90 -19.06 3.55
C VAL A 144 -9.00 -20.12 3.48
N GLN A 145 -9.04 -21.06 4.41
CA GLN A 145 -10.10 -22.07 4.51
C GLN A 145 -11.48 -21.43 4.80
N GLU A 146 -11.54 -20.45 5.70
CA GLU A 146 -12.76 -19.68 5.98
C GLU A 146 -13.19 -18.87 4.74
N LEU A 147 -12.23 -18.24 4.05
CA LEU A 147 -12.49 -17.48 2.83
C LEU A 147 -13.04 -18.39 1.71
N ALA A 148 -12.51 -19.61 1.56
CA ALA A 148 -13.03 -20.59 0.59
C ALA A 148 -14.53 -20.85 0.81
N GLN A 149 -14.95 -21.03 2.07
CA GLN A 149 -16.36 -21.23 2.42
C GLN A 149 -17.22 -20.02 2.05
N LEU A 150 -16.73 -18.80 2.28
CA LEU A 150 -17.42 -17.56 1.89
C LEU A 150 -17.60 -17.44 0.37
N TYR A 151 -16.67 -18.01 -0.39
CA TYR A 151 -16.76 -18.11 -1.85
C TYR A 151 -17.64 -19.29 -2.34
N GLY A 152 -18.20 -20.08 -1.43
CA GLY A 152 -19.03 -21.25 -1.74
C GLY A 152 -18.22 -22.48 -2.18
N GLN A 153 -16.92 -22.51 -1.86
CA GLN A 153 -16.02 -23.61 -2.19
C GLN A 153 -15.90 -24.55 -0.99
N ASP A 154 -16.23 -25.83 -1.18
CA ASP A 154 -16.07 -26.88 -0.15
C ASP A 154 -14.70 -27.56 -0.28
N TRP A 155 -13.63 -26.75 -0.24
CA TRP A 155 -12.26 -27.24 -0.40
C TRP A 155 -11.79 -27.94 0.88
N SER A 156 -11.12 -29.07 0.73
CA SER A 156 -10.42 -29.70 1.85
C SER A 156 -9.20 -28.88 2.25
N GLN A 157 -8.71 -29.09 3.46
CA GLN A 157 -7.46 -28.48 3.94
C GLN A 157 -6.30 -28.74 2.96
N SER A 158 -6.19 -29.94 2.38
CA SER A 158 -5.15 -30.28 1.41
C SER A 158 -5.24 -29.45 0.13
N THR A 159 -6.46 -29.17 -0.35
CA THR A 159 -6.66 -28.32 -1.53
C THR A 159 -6.28 -26.87 -1.24
N VAL A 160 -6.57 -26.37 -0.03
CA VAL A 160 -6.11 -25.04 0.41
C VAL A 160 -4.59 -25.00 0.53
N GLU A 161 -3.97 -26.04 1.11
CA GLU A 161 -2.51 -26.15 1.20
C GLU A 161 -1.84 -26.13 -0.18
N GLN A 162 -2.41 -26.79 -1.19
CA GLN A 162 -1.91 -26.75 -2.58
C GLN A 162 -1.97 -25.33 -3.16
N LEU A 163 -3.06 -24.60 -2.96
CA LEU A 163 -3.15 -23.20 -3.38
C LEU A 163 -2.10 -22.36 -2.65
N MET A 164 -2.01 -22.47 -1.33
CA MET A 164 -1.09 -21.68 -0.51
C MET A 164 0.37 -22.03 -0.76
N GLU A 165 0.71 -23.25 -1.17
CA GLU A 165 2.05 -23.59 -1.61
C GLU A 165 2.44 -22.77 -2.86
N MET A 166 1.49 -22.57 -3.79
CA MET A 166 1.70 -21.76 -4.98
C MET A 166 1.74 -20.27 -4.68
N VAL A 167 0.76 -19.71 -3.98
CA VAL A 167 0.59 -18.25 -3.86
C VAL A 167 0.81 -17.68 -2.46
N GLY A 168 1.17 -18.51 -1.48
CA GLY A 168 1.23 -18.13 -0.08
C GLY A 168 -0.15 -17.80 0.50
N GLY A 169 -0.20 -16.94 1.51
CA GLY A 169 -1.45 -16.37 2.02
C GLY A 169 -1.75 -14.98 1.46
N HIS A 170 -1.20 -14.61 0.29
CA HIS A 170 -1.33 -13.26 -0.25
C HIS A 170 -2.80 -12.96 -0.58
N PRO A 171 -3.46 -12.00 0.12
CA PRO A 171 -4.91 -11.82 0.04
C PRO A 171 -5.44 -11.67 -1.39
N TYR A 172 -4.79 -10.82 -2.21
CA TYR A 172 -5.17 -10.60 -3.59
C TYR A 172 -5.03 -11.83 -4.51
N LEU A 173 -4.00 -12.67 -4.32
CA LEU A 173 -3.76 -13.84 -5.18
C LEU A 173 -4.69 -14.99 -4.80
N VAL A 174 -4.93 -15.17 -3.50
CA VAL A 174 -5.90 -16.13 -2.97
C VAL A 174 -7.31 -15.78 -3.47
N ASP A 175 -7.69 -14.51 -3.34
CA ASP A 175 -8.97 -14.00 -3.80
C ASP A 175 -9.18 -14.17 -5.31
N GLN A 176 -8.16 -13.92 -6.13
CA GLN A 176 -8.23 -14.20 -7.57
C GLN A 176 -8.45 -15.67 -7.89
N ALA A 177 -7.79 -16.60 -7.21
CA ALA A 177 -8.03 -18.04 -7.40
C ALA A 177 -9.48 -18.39 -7.07
N PHE A 178 -10.01 -17.90 -5.95
CA PHE A 178 -11.39 -18.18 -5.57
C PHE A 178 -12.41 -17.60 -6.54
N ARG A 179 -12.22 -16.36 -6.99
CA ARG A 179 -13.08 -15.76 -8.03
C ARG A 179 -13.03 -16.57 -9.33
N HIS A 180 -11.84 -17.00 -9.75
CA HIS A 180 -11.69 -17.84 -10.95
C HIS A 180 -12.46 -19.16 -10.82
N CYS A 181 -12.28 -19.88 -9.72
CA CYS A 181 -12.97 -21.15 -9.48
C CYS A 181 -14.48 -21.00 -9.32
N GLN A 182 -14.94 -19.86 -8.79
CA GLN A 182 -16.37 -19.55 -8.70
C GLN A 182 -17.00 -19.30 -10.07
N LEU A 183 -16.29 -18.60 -10.98
CA LEU A 183 -16.76 -18.29 -12.32
C LEU A 183 -16.61 -19.46 -13.30
N ASN A 184 -15.57 -20.29 -13.12
CA ASN A 184 -15.19 -21.38 -14.01
C ASN A 184 -15.23 -22.73 -13.27
N SER A 185 -16.42 -23.17 -12.88
CA SER A 185 -16.62 -24.39 -12.06
C SER A 185 -16.16 -25.71 -12.69
N LYS A 186 -15.73 -25.68 -13.96
CA LYS A 186 -15.17 -26.84 -14.68
C LYS A 186 -13.65 -26.92 -14.57
N ASP A 187 -12.98 -25.81 -14.28
CA ASP A 187 -11.53 -25.77 -14.20
C ASP A 187 -11.10 -26.40 -12.88
N SER A 188 -10.18 -27.35 -12.95
CA SER A 188 -9.58 -27.91 -11.76
C SER A 188 -8.58 -26.93 -11.13
N LEU A 189 -8.40 -27.01 -9.80
CA LEU A 189 -7.33 -26.27 -9.14
C LEU A 189 -5.96 -26.65 -9.74
N GLU A 190 -5.76 -27.92 -10.11
CA GLU A 190 -4.51 -28.39 -10.70
C GLU A 190 -4.18 -27.66 -12.02
N GLU A 191 -5.14 -27.53 -12.94
CA GLU A 191 -4.97 -26.77 -14.19
C GLU A 191 -4.67 -25.29 -13.93
N LEU A 192 -5.37 -24.69 -12.96
CA LEU A 192 -5.11 -23.30 -12.53
C LEU A 192 -3.67 -23.15 -12.04
N LEU A 193 -3.21 -24.05 -11.17
CA LEU A 193 -1.85 -24.01 -10.60
C LEU A 193 -0.76 -24.28 -11.64
N GLN A 194 -1.02 -25.13 -12.64
CA GLN A 194 -0.09 -25.35 -13.76
C GLN A 194 0.06 -24.10 -14.64
N ALA A 195 -1.05 -23.39 -14.90
CA ALA A 195 -1.01 -22.16 -15.70
C ALA A 195 -0.56 -20.93 -14.88
N ALA A 196 -0.66 -20.96 -13.55
CA ALA A 196 -0.43 -19.83 -12.65
C ALA A 196 0.89 -19.05 -12.90
N PRO A 197 2.06 -19.69 -13.07
CA PRO A 197 3.34 -19.01 -13.27
C PRO A 197 3.61 -18.71 -14.75
N THR A 198 2.59 -18.65 -15.61
CA THR A 198 2.75 -18.44 -17.06
C THR A 198 2.08 -17.16 -17.53
N ASP A 199 2.42 -16.73 -18.74
CA ASP A 199 1.77 -15.60 -19.42
C ASP A 199 0.28 -15.83 -19.76
N ALA A 200 -0.20 -17.07 -19.65
CA ALA A 200 -1.61 -17.43 -19.81
C ALA A 200 -2.35 -17.56 -18.46
N GLY A 201 -1.64 -17.51 -17.33
CA GLY A 201 -2.20 -17.68 -16.00
C GLY A 201 -3.01 -16.48 -15.51
N ILE A 202 -3.89 -16.73 -14.54
CA ILE A 202 -4.76 -15.68 -13.96
C ILE A 202 -3.98 -14.55 -13.29
N TYR A 203 -2.76 -14.84 -12.81
CA TYR A 203 -1.92 -13.89 -12.09
C TYR A 203 -1.08 -12.98 -13.00
N ILE A 204 -1.23 -13.06 -14.33
CA ILE A 204 -0.32 -12.41 -15.26
C ILE A 204 -0.23 -10.88 -15.10
N ASN A 205 -1.35 -10.22 -14.78
CA ASN A 205 -1.34 -8.77 -14.59
C ASN A 205 -0.48 -8.36 -13.38
N HIS A 206 -0.55 -9.13 -12.30
CA HIS A 206 0.26 -8.94 -11.10
C HIS A 206 1.74 -9.20 -11.38
N LEU A 207 2.03 -10.33 -12.03
CA LEU A 207 3.39 -10.73 -12.35
C LEU A 207 4.08 -9.75 -13.30
N ARG A 208 3.37 -9.27 -14.34
CA ARG A 208 3.88 -8.23 -15.25
C ARG A 208 4.09 -6.89 -14.56
N HIS A 209 3.27 -6.54 -13.58
CA HIS A 209 3.48 -5.32 -12.80
C HIS A 209 4.80 -5.39 -12.04
N LEU A 210 5.01 -6.47 -11.28
CA LEU A 210 6.26 -6.71 -10.54
C LEU A 210 7.47 -6.82 -11.47
N TRP A 211 7.32 -7.51 -12.62
CA TRP A 211 8.35 -7.60 -13.65
C TRP A 211 8.81 -6.24 -14.15
N ARG A 212 7.88 -5.33 -14.45
CA ARG A 212 8.21 -3.97 -14.89
C ARG A 212 8.98 -3.18 -13.83
N ILE A 213 8.68 -3.38 -12.55
CA ILE A 213 9.43 -2.77 -11.45
C ILE A 213 10.85 -3.34 -11.40
N LEU A 214 11.00 -4.66 -11.47
CA LEU A 214 12.31 -5.33 -11.44
C LEU A 214 13.19 -4.92 -12.64
N GLN A 215 12.61 -4.74 -13.83
CA GLN A 215 13.33 -4.23 -15.01
C GLN A 215 13.91 -2.81 -14.81
N GLN A 216 13.27 -1.98 -13.98
CA GLN A 216 13.76 -0.64 -13.67
C GLN A 216 14.83 -0.66 -12.56
N HIS A 217 15.00 -1.78 -11.86
CA HIS A 217 15.91 -1.96 -10.73
C HIS A 217 16.74 -3.25 -10.89
N PRO A 218 17.78 -3.24 -11.76
CA PRO A 218 18.59 -4.43 -12.03
C PRO A 218 19.27 -5.02 -10.79
N ASP A 219 19.59 -4.19 -9.79
CA ASP A 219 20.12 -4.60 -8.49
C ASP A 219 19.13 -5.49 -7.70
N LEU A 220 17.83 -5.14 -7.73
CA LEU A 220 16.78 -5.95 -7.14
C LEU A 220 16.55 -7.25 -7.92
N ALA A 221 16.59 -7.17 -9.26
CA ALA A 221 16.44 -8.32 -10.13
C ALA A 221 17.55 -9.37 -9.91
N GLU A 222 18.81 -8.95 -9.88
CA GLU A 222 19.97 -9.84 -9.64
C GLU A 222 19.85 -10.55 -8.29
N VAL A 223 19.46 -9.79 -7.25
CA VAL A 223 19.34 -10.34 -5.91
C VAL A 223 18.12 -11.24 -5.76
N LEU A 224 16.98 -10.91 -6.39
CA LEU A 224 15.83 -11.81 -6.43
C LEU A 224 16.18 -13.13 -7.12
N LEU A 225 16.94 -13.09 -8.22
CA LEU A 225 17.41 -14.29 -8.93
C LEU A 225 18.23 -15.21 -8.01
N LYS A 226 19.10 -14.64 -7.15
CA LYS A 226 19.83 -15.41 -6.13
C LYS A 226 18.88 -16.09 -5.14
N VAL A 227 17.85 -15.39 -4.68
CA VAL A 227 16.88 -15.91 -3.70
C VAL A 227 16.00 -17.02 -4.30
N ILE A 228 15.49 -16.85 -5.53
CA ILE A 228 14.62 -17.85 -6.17
C ILE A 228 15.37 -19.10 -6.64
N ASN A 229 16.69 -19.04 -6.81
CA ASN A 229 17.51 -20.21 -7.15
C ASN A 229 18.06 -20.93 -5.92
N ALA A 230 18.00 -20.33 -4.74
CA ALA A 230 18.44 -20.96 -3.50
C ALA A 230 17.42 -21.97 -2.96
N GLU A 231 17.93 -23.09 -2.45
CA GLU A 231 17.15 -24.11 -1.73
C GLU A 231 16.94 -23.74 -0.25
N SER A 232 17.83 -22.93 0.31
CA SER A 232 17.78 -22.43 1.68
C SER A 232 17.64 -20.89 1.71
N PRO A 233 17.21 -20.30 2.84
CA PRO A 233 17.22 -18.86 3.02
C PRO A 233 18.59 -18.24 2.72
N VAL A 234 18.59 -17.02 2.18
CA VAL A 234 19.80 -16.31 1.76
C VAL A 234 19.91 -14.99 2.51
N ARG A 235 21.10 -14.68 3.01
CA ARG A 235 21.40 -13.36 3.56
C ARG A 235 21.69 -12.35 2.47
N LEU A 236 20.98 -11.23 2.50
CA LEU A 236 21.15 -10.12 1.55
C LEU A 236 21.63 -8.85 2.26
N GLU A 237 22.03 -7.87 1.45
CA GLU A 237 22.19 -6.50 1.93
C GLU A 237 20.84 -6.00 2.50
N PRO A 238 20.83 -5.37 3.70
CA PRO A 238 19.59 -5.00 4.40
C PRO A 238 18.59 -4.17 3.60
N MET A 239 19.05 -3.19 2.81
CA MET A 239 18.17 -2.34 2.01
C MET A 239 17.53 -3.12 0.85
N LEU A 240 18.29 -3.99 0.18
CA LEU A 240 17.76 -4.87 -0.87
C LEU A 240 16.76 -5.89 -0.30
N ALA A 241 17.08 -6.50 0.86
CA ALA A 241 16.13 -7.38 1.56
C ALA A 241 14.84 -6.64 1.94
N TYR A 242 14.95 -5.41 2.43
CA TYR A 242 13.79 -4.60 2.79
C TYR A 242 12.92 -4.29 1.58
N LYS A 243 13.50 -3.84 0.47
CA LYS A 243 12.76 -3.55 -0.77
C LYS A 243 12.06 -4.78 -1.34
N LEU A 244 12.74 -5.92 -1.43
CA LEU A 244 12.10 -7.15 -1.92
C LEU A 244 10.97 -7.62 -1.00
N HIS A 245 11.14 -7.48 0.32
CA HIS A 245 10.10 -7.80 1.30
C HIS A 245 8.91 -6.84 1.19
N SER A 246 9.16 -5.54 0.98
CA SER A 246 8.13 -4.53 0.85
C SER A 246 7.34 -4.66 -0.46
N MET A 247 7.93 -5.28 -1.47
CA MET A 247 7.24 -5.72 -2.70
C MET A 247 6.47 -7.05 -2.53
N GLY A 248 6.51 -7.67 -1.35
CA GLY A 248 5.91 -8.98 -1.11
C GLY A 248 6.59 -10.15 -1.83
N LEU A 249 7.75 -9.95 -2.46
CA LEU A 249 8.46 -10.97 -3.25
C LEU A 249 9.21 -11.99 -2.38
N VAL A 250 9.61 -11.58 -1.17
CA VAL A 250 10.35 -12.42 -0.23
C VAL A 250 9.79 -12.32 1.18
N LYS A 251 9.94 -13.38 1.96
CA LYS A 251 9.67 -13.43 3.40
C LYS A 251 10.98 -13.44 4.18
N LYS A 252 10.99 -12.82 5.36
CA LYS A 252 12.13 -12.82 6.27
C LYS A 252 12.12 -14.06 7.15
N GLN A 253 13.27 -14.69 7.30
CA GLN A 253 13.54 -15.73 8.29
C GLN A 253 14.79 -15.33 9.08
N GLY A 254 14.58 -14.70 10.24
CA GLY A 254 15.68 -14.07 10.98
C GLY A 254 16.35 -12.95 10.14
N ASN A 255 17.64 -13.11 9.86
CA ASN A 255 18.43 -12.17 9.05
C ASN A 255 18.56 -12.59 7.57
N GLU A 256 17.84 -13.63 7.17
CA GLU A 256 17.85 -14.20 5.83
C GLU A 256 16.47 -14.02 5.18
N VAL A 257 16.40 -14.22 3.87
CA VAL A 257 15.15 -14.17 3.12
C VAL A 257 14.96 -15.40 2.25
N MET A 258 13.71 -15.70 1.94
CA MET A 258 13.31 -16.75 0.99
C MET A 258 12.15 -16.26 0.13
N PRO A 259 11.89 -16.84 -1.05
CA PRO A 259 10.73 -16.47 -1.86
C PRO A 259 9.44 -16.56 -1.03
N SER A 260 8.54 -15.58 -1.17
CA SER A 260 7.31 -15.55 -0.38
C SER A 260 6.32 -16.65 -0.78
N CYS A 261 6.36 -17.10 -2.04
CA CYS A 261 5.56 -18.21 -2.58
C CYS A 261 6.21 -18.83 -3.82
N ASN A 262 5.73 -20.01 -4.24
CA ASN A 262 6.26 -20.71 -5.41
C ASN A 262 5.92 -20.04 -6.74
N LEU A 263 4.83 -19.28 -6.81
CA LEU A 263 4.43 -18.52 -8.00
C LEU A 263 5.55 -17.60 -8.47
N TYR A 264 6.11 -16.81 -7.54
CA TYR A 264 7.22 -15.91 -7.85
C TYR A 264 8.50 -16.68 -8.18
N ARG A 265 8.78 -17.78 -7.46
CA ARG A 265 9.94 -18.63 -7.74
C ARG A 265 9.91 -19.17 -9.17
N GLN A 266 8.76 -19.67 -9.62
CA GLN A 266 8.61 -20.26 -10.95
C GLN A 266 8.63 -19.19 -12.04
N TYR A 267 7.77 -18.16 -11.94
CA TYR A 267 7.66 -17.12 -12.97
C TYR A 267 8.97 -16.36 -13.17
N PHE A 268 9.58 -15.84 -12.09
CA PHE A 268 10.78 -15.02 -12.22
C PHE A 268 12.04 -15.83 -12.52
N ARG A 269 12.07 -17.15 -12.27
CA ARG A 269 13.22 -17.97 -12.67
C ARG A 269 13.31 -18.08 -14.18
N GLU A 270 12.18 -18.24 -14.85
CA GLU A 270 12.11 -18.26 -16.31
C GLU A 270 12.46 -16.88 -16.90
N HIS A 271 11.86 -15.81 -16.38
CA HIS A 271 11.99 -14.48 -16.98
C HIS A 271 13.29 -13.76 -16.61
N LEU A 272 13.77 -13.85 -15.36
CA LEU A 272 15.05 -13.23 -14.95
C LEU A 272 16.26 -14.06 -15.38
N GLY A 273 16.11 -15.35 -15.66
CA GLY A 273 17.20 -16.21 -16.12
C GLY A 273 17.74 -15.83 -17.50
N GLU A 274 17.00 -15.01 -18.25
CA GLU A 274 17.34 -14.52 -19.59
C GLU A 274 18.02 -13.12 -19.60
N LEU A 275 18.13 -12.47 -18.43
CA LEU A 275 18.81 -11.18 -18.25
C LEU A 275 20.31 -11.34 -17.96
#